data_AF-A0A951PVH9-F1
#
_entry.id   AF-A0A951PVH9-F1
#
_cell.length_a   1.000
_cell.length_b   1.000
_cell.length_c   1.000
_cell.angle_alpha   90.00
_cell.angle_beta   90.00
_cell.angle_gamma   90.00
#
_symmetry.space_group_name_H-M   'P 1'
#
loop_
_entity.id
_entity.type
_entity.pdbx_description
1 polymer ?
#
loop_
_entity_poly.entity_id
_entity_poly.type
_entity_poly.pdbx_seq_one_letter_code
_entity_poly.pdbx_strand_id
1 'polypeptide(L)'
;MKYRGFDISLGKYFRLIFGNHLGSNLPLRAGLTTVLLVSSGLVVFTNAVNADATRPESNTPIFIAQVPATASVIYVNPATGSDTAGAGATAAAPYKTITFALAQAQPGTIIQLAAGTYNKESGETFPLLLKPGVTLRGDESTKGQTILITGGGFYTSRTFARQDITILAENGTTITGVSVTNPNQRGTGIWVESSNPTITNSTFTNSVREGIFVTGTGNPTIENNIFVQNQGNGVSVARAAQGQIRNNLFQDTGFGLAIGGTSTPLIAENQILQNQDGLFISESAKPILRKNVIQNNKRDGVVATVNALPDLGTTENPGGNLIRGNGRYDLNNATKTNTIVAIGNDIDQKRILGSVDFVAATVETPPGQAVTFKDVPTGYWAKAYIEALASQNIIAGFPDGTFKPNEPVTRAQFATIVTKALTPQAKRAAINFKDVKSDFWAYAAIRSAYQGQFVSGYPDGTFKPQQQIPRVQALVSLANGLGLTADNQNILSFYTDAAQIPKYAIAPVAAATARQIVINYPTVKQLNPNREATRAEIAAFVYQALANAGRAPAIPSPYLVKVP
;
A
#
# COMPACT_ATOMS: atom_id res chain seq x y z
N MET A 1 8.60 -24.36 -29.93
CA MET A 1 7.24 -23.78 -30.08
C MET A 1 7.29 -22.30 -29.74
N LYS A 2 6.99 -21.42 -30.70
CA LYS A 2 7.00 -19.95 -30.52
C LYS A 2 5.65 -19.50 -29.94
N TYR A 3 5.61 -18.93 -28.74
CA TYR A 3 4.42 -18.31 -28.18
C TYR A 3 4.25 -16.88 -28.70
N ARG A 4 3.08 -16.59 -29.28
CA ARG A 4 2.64 -15.25 -29.70
C ARG A 4 2.28 -14.42 -28.46
N GLY A 5 3.27 -13.69 -27.94
CA GLY A 5 3.05 -12.47 -27.17
C GLY A 5 2.72 -11.31 -28.11
N PHE A 6 1.94 -10.35 -27.63
CA PHE A 6 1.47 -9.17 -28.36
C PHE A 6 2.59 -8.48 -29.16
N ASP A 7 2.45 -8.51 -30.48
CA ASP A 7 3.22 -7.70 -31.42
C ASP A 7 2.35 -6.50 -31.83
N ILE A 8 2.78 -5.29 -31.46
CA ILE A 8 2.18 -4.04 -31.91
C ILE A 8 3.05 -3.56 -33.06
N SER A 9 2.72 -3.99 -34.27
CA SER A 9 3.37 -3.51 -35.50
C SER A 9 3.07 -2.02 -35.71
N LEU A 10 4.08 -1.18 -35.45
CA LEU A 10 4.17 0.20 -35.93
C LEU A 10 4.62 0.22 -37.39
N GLY A 11 3.78 0.79 -38.26
CA GLY A 11 4.22 1.34 -39.55
C GLY A 11 3.45 0.83 -40.77
N LYS A 12 2.49 1.63 -41.25
CA LYS A 12 2.56 2.22 -42.60
C LYS A 12 1.47 3.28 -42.77
N TYR A 13 1.96 4.46 -43.14
CA TYR A 13 1.24 5.68 -43.48
C TYR A 13 0.26 5.44 -44.62
N PHE A 14 -1.02 5.79 -44.41
CA PHE A 14 -1.92 6.18 -45.48
C PHE A 14 -1.93 7.71 -45.55
N ARG A 15 -1.44 8.25 -46.66
CA ARG A 15 -1.52 9.68 -47.03
C ARG A 15 -2.97 9.99 -47.43
N LEU A 16 -3.53 11.04 -46.83
CA LEU A 16 -4.56 11.86 -47.46
C LEU A 16 -4.11 13.32 -47.31
N ILE A 17 -3.81 13.92 -48.46
CA ILE A 17 -3.44 15.32 -48.66
C ILE A 17 -4.73 16.11 -48.73
N PHE A 18 -4.90 17.17 -47.93
CA PHE A 18 -5.59 18.41 -48.35
C PHE A 18 -5.04 19.59 -47.55
N GLY A 19 -4.74 20.66 -48.28
CA GLY A 19 -3.98 21.82 -47.82
C GLY A 19 -4.80 22.94 -47.19
N ASN A 20 -4.12 23.66 -46.30
CA ASN A 20 -4.02 25.10 -46.10
C ASN A 20 -5.22 26.07 -46.26
N HIS A 21 -5.32 26.85 -45.16
CA HIS A 21 -5.70 28.27 -45.02
C HIS A 21 -7.16 28.68 -45.16
N LEU A 22 -7.72 29.18 -44.06
CA LEU A 22 -8.19 30.56 -43.91
C LEU A 22 -8.40 30.87 -42.43
N GLY A 23 -7.82 32.00 -41.99
CA GLY A 23 -7.99 32.50 -40.63
C GLY A 23 -9.18 33.46 -40.52
N SER A 24 -9.70 33.60 -39.30
CA SER A 24 -10.37 34.81 -38.84
C SER A 24 -10.42 34.84 -37.31
N ASN A 25 -9.99 35.98 -36.77
CA ASN A 25 -10.17 36.40 -35.39
C ASN A 25 -11.65 36.73 -35.11
N LEU A 26 -12.14 36.48 -33.90
CA LEU A 26 -12.97 37.36 -33.01
C LEU A 26 -13.71 36.53 -31.92
N PRO A 27 -14.17 37.14 -30.81
CA PRO A 27 -13.73 36.74 -29.47
C PRO A 27 -14.77 36.01 -28.60
N LEU A 28 -14.27 35.47 -27.49
CA LEU A 28 -14.99 34.83 -26.38
C LEU A 28 -16.12 35.71 -25.79
N ARG A 29 -17.29 35.09 -25.58
CA ARG A 29 -18.28 35.49 -24.58
C ARG A 29 -18.59 34.32 -23.65
N ALA A 30 -18.61 34.62 -22.36
CA ALA A 30 -18.93 33.73 -21.26
C ALA A 30 -20.43 33.36 -21.22
N GLY A 31 -20.73 32.19 -20.66
CA GLY A 31 -22.08 31.76 -20.31
C GLY A 31 -22.12 30.31 -19.84
N LEU A 32 -21.91 30.09 -18.53
CA LEU A 32 -22.25 28.82 -17.87
C LEU A 32 -23.78 28.79 -17.63
N THR A 33 -24.45 27.75 -18.10
CA THR A 33 -25.77 27.35 -17.61
C THR A 33 -25.78 25.83 -17.45
N THR A 34 -25.78 25.38 -16.19
CA THR A 34 -26.02 23.98 -15.84
C THR A 34 -27.46 23.87 -15.35
N VAL A 35 -28.27 23.09 -16.06
CA VAL A 35 -29.63 22.71 -15.69
C VAL A 35 -29.54 21.49 -14.78
N LEU A 36 -30.06 21.59 -13.55
CA LEU A 36 -30.30 20.45 -12.69
C LEU A 36 -31.81 20.33 -12.44
N LEU A 37 -32.40 19.29 -13.02
CA LEU A 37 -33.76 18.82 -12.73
C LEU A 37 -33.69 17.98 -11.44
N VAL A 38 -34.47 18.35 -10.42
CA VAL A 38 -34.86 17.42 -9.34
C VAL A 38 -36.36 17.56 -9.09
N SER A 39 -37.00 16.40 -9.12
CA SER A 39 -38.42 16.13 -9.01
C SER A 39 -38.98 16.28 -7.59
N SER A 40 -40.13 16.96 -7.52
CA SER A 40 -41.30 16.79 -6.63
C SER A 40 -41.19 15.94 -5.36
N GLY A 41 -41.49 16.59 -4.23
CA GLY A 41 -41.96 15.97 -2.98
C GLY A 41 -42.88 16.94 -2.23
N LEU A 42 -44.16 16.60 -2.16
CA LEU A 42 -45.29 17.36 -1.60
C LEU A 42 -45.16 17.53 -0.07
N VAL A 43 -45.43 18.72 0.47
CA VAL A 43 -45.69 18.91 1.92
C VAL A 43 -46.97 19.71 2.10
N VAL A 44 -47.90 19.10 2.86
CA VAL A 44 -49.20 19.62 3.24
C VAL A 44 -49.02 20.67 4.34
N PHE A 45 -49.65 21.84 4.19
CA PHE A 45 -49.73 22.86 5.24
C PHE A 45 -51.11 22.84 5.91
N THR A 46 -51.14 22.87 7.24
CA THR A 46 -52.34 23.24 8.02
C THR A 46 -51.99 24.35 9.02
N ASN A 47 -52.58 25.52 8.74
CA ASN A 47 -53.05 26.63 9.58
C ASN A 47 -52.27 27.20 10.78
N ALA A 48 -51.90 28.49 10.62
CA ALA A 48 -52.01 29.70 11.47
C ALA A 48 -52.09 29.63 13.01
N VAL A 49 -51.31 30.47 13.73
CA VAL A 49 -51.66 31.85 14.21
C VAL A 49 -50.41 32.55 14.83
N ASN A 50 -50.36 33.88 14.61
CA ASN A 50 -49.48 34.98 15.06
C ASN A 50 -48.66 34.86 16.37
N ALA A 51 -47.40 35.32 16.39
CA ALA A 51 -46.98 36.69 16.76
C ALA A 51 -45.47 36.78 17.15
N ASP A 52 -44.83 37.83 16.62
CA ASP A 52 -43.71 38.59 17.19
C ASP A 52 -42.25 38.07 17.19
N ALA A 53 -41.35 39.05 17.14
CA ALA A 53 -39.99 39.07 16.62
C ALA A 53 -38.93 38.25 17.38
N THR A 54 -37.95 37.70 16.64
CA THR A 54 -36.50 38.05 16.68
C THR A 54 -35.61 36.99 15.98
N ARG A 55 -34.74 37.47 15.07
CA ARG A 55 -33.44 36.93 14.61
C ARG A 55 -33.37 35.51 13.98
N PRO A 56 -32.81 35.34 12.75
CA PRO A 56 -32.67 34.02 12.14
C PRO A 56 -31.44 33.29 12.69
N GLU A 57 -31.66 32.20 13.44
CA GLU A 57 -30.64 31.19 13.70
C GLU A 57 -30.57 30.18 12.54
N SER A 58 -29.35 29.73 12.30
CA SER A 58 -28.92 28.84 11.22
C SER A 58 -29.64 27.49 11.24
N ASN A 59 -30.47 27.23 10.22
CA ASN A 59 -30.96 25.90 9.91
C ASN A 59 -29.80 25.01 9.41
N THR A 60 -29.15 24.35 10.36
CA THR A 60 -28.28 23.22 10.06
C THR A 60 -29.17 22.01 9.81
N PRO A 61 -29.15 21.37 8.62
CA PRO A 61 -29.93 20.16 8.41
C PRO A 61 -29.41 19.06 9.35
N ILE A 62 -30.23 18.69 10.32
CA ILE A 62 -30.00 17.51 11.16
C ILE A 62 -30.19 16.30 10.24
N PHE A 63 -29.09 15.68 9.84
CA PHE A 63 -29.10 14.34 9.28
C PHE A 63 -29.54 13.39 10.41
N ILE A 64 -30.83 13.07 10.44
CA ILE A 64 -31.32 11.97 11.26
C ILE A 64 -30.66 10.72 10.69
N ALA A 65 -29.75 10.11 11.43
CA ALA A 65 -29.16 8.83 11.07
C ALA A 65 -30.32 7.83 10.88
N GLN A 66 -30.55 7.42 9.62
CA GLN A 66 -31.45 6.32 9.35
C GLN A 66 -30.92 5.10 10.09
N VAL A 67 -31.78 4.51 10.92
CA VAL A 67 -31.58 3.18 11.50
C VAL A 67 -31.14 2.24 10.37
N PRO A 68 -30.08 1.43 10.53
CA PRO A 68 -29.65 0.53 9.48
C PRO A 68 -30.83 -0.34 9.06
N ALA A 69 -31.25 -0.21 7.79
CA ALA A 69 -32.21 -1.13 7.23
C ALA A 69 -31.64 -2.54 7.39
N THR A 70 -32.36 -3.43 8.07
CA THR A 70 -32.00 -4.84 8.17
C THR A 70 -31.78 -5.39 6.77
N ALA A 71 -30.56 -5.82 6.45
CA ALA A 71 -30.21 -6.33 5.12
C ALA A 71 -31.16 -7.48 4.74
N SER A 72 -31.87 -7.34 3.62
CA SER A 72 -32.73 -8.41 3.10
C SER A 72 -31.87 -9.56 2.61
N VAL A 73 -32.15 -10.78 3.10
CA VAL A 73 -31.42 -11.99 2.70
C VAL A 73 -32.26 -12.80 1.71
N ILE A 74 -31.66 -13.14 0.57
CA ILE A 74 -32.21 -14.05 -0.43
C ILE A 74 -31.38 -15.34 -0.41
N TYR A 75 -32.01 -16.48 -0.21
CA TYR A 75 -31.36 -17.80 -0.22
C TYR A 75 -31.44 -18.44 -1.59
N VAL A 76 -30.33 -19.02 -2.06
CA VAL A 76 -30.23 -19.66 -3.38
C VAL A 76 -29.59 -21.04 -3.26
N ASN A 77 -30.22 -22.07 -3.82
CA ASN A 77 -29.70 -23.43 -3.89
C ASN A 77 -29.94 -24.02 -5.30
N PRO A 78 -28.89 -24.39 -6.06
CA PRO A 78 -29.01 -24.80 -7.44
C PRO A 78 -29.64 -26.19 -7.59
N ALA A 79 -29.61 -27.02 -6.54
CA ALA A 79 -30.14 -28.37 -6.53
C ALA A 79 -31.61 -28.43 -6.10
N THR A 80 -31.98 -27.69 -5.05
CA THR A 80 -33.31 -27.80 -4.42
C THR A 80 -34.20 -26.58 -4.59
N GLY A 81 -33.68 -25.48 -5.12
CA GLY A 81 -34.42 -24.23 -5.24
C GLY A 81 -35.42 -24.18 -6.38
N SER A 82 -36.30 -23.18 -6.34
CA SER A 82 -37.30 -22.88 -7.37
C SER A 82 -37.37 -21.38 -7.66
N ASP A 83 -37.29 -20.98 -8.94
CA ASP A 83 -37.34 -19.58 -9.37
C ASP A 83 -38.80 -19.10 -9.55
N THR A 84 -39.57 -19.18 -8.46
CA THR A 84 -40.99 -18.83 -8.40
C THR A 84 -41.26 -17.81 -7.30
N ALA A 85 -42.33 -17.02 -7.45
CA ALA A 85 -42.75 -16.07 -6.42
C ALA A 85 -42.95 -16.77 -5.05
N GLY A 86 -42.49 -16.14 -3.97
CA GLY A 86 -42.59 -16.67 -2.61
C GLY A 86 -41.43 -17.57 -2.16
N ALA A 87 -40.59 -18.06 -3.09
CA ALA A 87 -39.30 -18.67 -2.73
C ALA A 87 -38.24 -17.60 -2.40
N GLY A 88 -37.04 -18.02 -1.98
CA GLY A 88 -35.88 -17.17 -1.71
C GLY A 88 -35.85 -16.53 -0.33
N ALA A 89 -36.98 -16.43 0.39
CA ALA A 89 -37.05 -15.77 1.70
C ALA A 89 -36.41 -16.59 2.84
N THR A 90 -36.30 -17.92 2.69
CA THR A 90 -35.71 -18.81 3.70
C THR A 90 -34.84 -19.89 3.04
N ALA A 91 -33.92 -20.46 3.82
CA ALA A 91 -33.09 -21.58 3.36
C ALA A 91 -33.89 -22.85 3.02
N ALA A 92 -35.10 -23.02 3.58
CA ALA A 92 -35.97 -24.17 3.32
C ALA A 92 -36.73 -24.06 1.99
N ALA A 93 -36.93 -22.85 1.48
CA ALA A 93 -37.56 -22.58 0.19
C ALA A 93 -36.70 -21.60 -0.63
N PRO A 94 -35.48 -21.97 -1.04
CA PRO A 94 -34.57 -21.06 -1.72
C PRO A 94 -34.95 -20.84 -3.19
N TYR A 95 -34.46 -19.76 -3.80
CA TYR A 95 -34.41 -19.66 -5.26
C TYR A 95 -33.45 -20.69 -5.84
N LYS A 96 -33.64 -21.04 -7.12
CA LYS A 96 -32.76 -21.98 -7.81
C LYS A 96 -31.50 -21.29 -8.30
N THR A 97 -31.65 -20.11 -8.91
CA THR A 97 -30.55 -19.44 -9.62
C THR A 97 -30.15 -18.12 -8.98
N ILE A 98 -28.86 -17.79 -9.09
CA ILE A 98 -28.29 -16.48 -8.79
C ILE A 98 -28.88 -15.45 -9.75
N THR A 99 -29.05 -15.83 -11.02
CA THR A 99 -29.69 -15.01 -12.06
C THR A 99 -31.05 -14.49 -11.60
N PHE A 100 -31.93 -15.36 -11.10
CA PHE A 100 -33.23 -14.95 -10.60
C PHE A 100 -33.12 -14.10 -9.32
N ALA A 101 -32.25 -14.49 -8.39
CA ALA A 101 -31.99 -13.72 -7.17
C ALA A 101 -31.52 -12.29 -7.46
N LEU A 102 -30.62 -12.10 -8.43
CA LEU A 102 -30.14 -10.79 -8.87
C LEU A 102 -31.25 -9.94 -9.47
N ALA A 103 -32.23 -10.53 -10.17
CA ALA A 103 -33.38 -9.80 -10.69
C ALA A 103 -34.21 -9.20 -9.54
N GLN A 104 -34.39 -9.93 -8.44
CA GLN A 104 -35.14 -9.48 -7.26
C GLN A 104 -34.34 -8.56 -6.33
N ALA A 105 -33.01 -8.66 -6.34
CA ALA A 105 -32.15 -7.95 -5.41
C ALA A 105 -32.20 -6.42 -5.58
N GLN A 106 -32.21 -5.73 -4.43
CA GLN A 106 -32.07 -4.29 -4.28
C GLN A 106 -30.73 -3.96 -3.58
N PRO A 107 -30.24 -2.71 -3.64
CA PRO A 107 -29.04 -2.32 -2.90
C PRO A 107 -29.13 -2.69 -1.41
N GLY A 108 -28.09 -3.30 -0.86
CA GLY A 108 -28.06 -3.83 0.52
C GLY A 108 -28.56 -5.27 0.66
N THR A 109 -29.05 -5.91 -0.41
CA THR A 109 -29.46 -7.33 -0.39
C THR A 109 -28.24 -8.24 -0.25
N ILE A 110 -28.37 -9.28 0.59
CA ILE A 110 -27.44 -10.40 0.69
C ILE A 110 -28.04 -11.60 -0.04
N ILE A 111 -27.38 -12.06 -1.09
CA ILE A 111 -27.69 -13.32 -1.77
C ILE A 111 -26.84 -14.42 -1.12
N GLN A 112 -27.45 -15.23 -0.26
CA GLN A 112 -26.83 -16.35 0.42
C GLN A 112 -26.89 -17.61 -0.45
N LEU A 113 -25.72 -18.12 -0.81
CA LEU A 113 -25.55 -19.34 -1.59
C LEU A 113 -25.43 -20.56 -0.67
N ALA A 114 -26.11 -21.64 -1.06
CA ALA A 114 -25.90 -22.98 -0.52
C ALA A 114 -24.79 -23.70 -1.30
N ALA A 115 -24.28 -24.81 -0.75
CA ALA A 115 -23.35 -25.67 -1.48
C ALA A 115 -23.97 -26.19 -2.79
N GLY A 116 -23.18 -26.16 -3.87
CA GLY A 116 -23.63 -26.58 -5.18
C GLY A 116 -22.78 -26.01 -6.32
N THR A 117 -23.12 -26.44 -7.54
CA THR A 117 -22.56 -25.89 -8.77
C THR A 117 -23.61 -25.01 -9.44
N TYR A 118 -23.26 -23.75 -9.65
CA TYR A 118 -24.06 -22.72 -10.32
C TYR A 118 -23.49 -22.52 -11.73
N ASN A 119 -24.17 -23.09 -12.72
CA ASN A 119 -23.76 -23.12 -14.11
C ASN A 119 -24.98 -23.05 -15.04
N LYS A 120 -24.75 -23.17 -16.35
CA LYS A 120 -25.85 -23.14 -17.34
C LYS A 120 -26.83 -24.31 -17.14
N GLU A 121 -26.33 -25.48 -16.75
CA GLU A 121 -27.14 -26.68 -16.49
C GLU A 121 -28.04 -26.53 -15.25
N SER A 122 -27.60 -25.78 -14.25
CA SER A 122 -28.40 -25.43 -13.07
C SER A 122 -29.39 -24.28 -13.34
N GLY A 123 -29.29 -23.62 -14.50
CA GLY A 123 -30.20 -22.57 -14.95
C GLY A 123 -29.62 -21.15 -14.98
N GLU A 124 -28.33 -20.96 -14.70
CA GLU A 124 -27.72 -19.63 -14.71
C GLU A 124 -27.62 -19.05 -16.13
N THR A 125 -27.82 -17.73 -16.22
CA THR A 125 -27.56 -16.95 -17.43
C THR A 125 -26.39 -16.01 -17.18
N PHE A 126 -25.25 -16.29 -17.83
CA PHE A 126 -24.04 -15.48 -17.73
C PHE A 126 -24.01 -14.35 -18.78
N PRO A 127 -23.34 -13.21 -18.47
CA PRO A 127 -22.66 -12.90 -17.22
C PRO A 127 -23.63 -12.57 -16.07
N LEU A 128 -23.26 -12.91 -14.85
CA LEU A 128 -24.00 -12.52 -13.65
C LEU A 128 -23.71 -11.04 -13.32
N LEU A 129 -24.74 -10.20 -13.34
CA LEU A 129 -24.61 -8.75 -13.16
C LEU A 129 -24.94 -8.37 -11.71
N LEU A 130 -23.92 -8.22 -10.87
CA LEU A 130 -24.13 -7.76 -9.49
C LEU A 130 -24.45 -6.28 -9.48
N LYS A 131 -25.68 -5.94 -9.09
CA LYS A 131 -26.16 -4.56 -8.96
C LYS A 131 -25.45 -3.84 -7.81
N PRO A 132 -25.33 -2.50 -7.85
CA PRO A 132 -24.66 -1.73 -6.80
C PRO A 132 -25.16 -2.07 -5.38
N GLY A 133 -24.22 -2.26 -4.45
CA GLY A 133 -24.52 -2.55 -3.04
C GLY A 133 -25.02 -3.97 -2.74
N VAL A 134 -25.10 -4.88 -3.73
CA VAL A 134 -25.51 -6.27 -3.50
C VAL A 134 -24.32 -7.11 -3.02
N THR A 135 -24.58 -7.97 -2.03
CA THR A 135 -23.61 -8.95 -1.52
C THR A 135 -23.94 -10.34 -2.06
N LEU A 136 -22.99 -11.01 -2.70
CA LEU A 136 -23.02 -12.42 -3.05
C LEU A 136 -22.17 -13.19 -2.04
N ARG A 137 -22.80 -13.99 -1.18
CA ARG A 137 -22.16 -14.64 -0.04
C ARG A 137 -22.34 -16.15 -0.08
N GLY A 138 -21.22 -16.87 -0.08
CA GLY A 138 -21.19 -18.31 0.16
C GLY A 138 -20.66 -18.65 1.55
N ASP A 139 -19.65 -19.52 1.62
CA ASP A 139 -18.98 -19.96 2.85
C ASP A 139 -17.55 -19.42 2.90
N GLU A 140 -17.36 -18.40 3.73
CA GLU A 140 -16.08 -17.70 3.87
C GLU A 140 -15.02 -18.57 4.58
N SER A 141 -15.45 -19.47 5.46
CA SER A 141 -14.56 -20.30 6.28
C SER A 141 -13.79 -21.31 5.42
N THR A 142 -14.43 -21.79 4.35
CA THR A 142 -13.85 -22.72 3.37
C THR A 142 -13.41 -22.03 2.09
N LYS A 143 -13.53 -20.70 2.02
CA LYS A 143 -13.30 -19.89 0.81
C LYS A 143 -14.08 -20.39 -0.40
N GLY A 144 -15.30 -20.87 -0.16
CA GLY A 144 -16.23 -21.32 -1.19
C GLY A 144 -15.91 -22.66 -1.85
N GLN A 145 -15.13 -23.55 -1.23
CA GLN A 145 -14.75 -24.85 -1.81
C GLN A 145 -15.93 -25.68 -2.33
N THR A 146 -17.11 -25.57 -1.69
CA THR A 146 -18.32 -26.32 -2.08
C THR A 146 -19.34 -25.47 -2.86
N ILE A 147 -19.00 -24.24 -3.22
CA ILE A 147 -19.90 -23.27 -3.88
C ILE A 147 -19.22 -22.81 -5.16
N LEU A 148 -19.41 -23.58 -6.24
CA LEU A 148 -18.75 -23.34 -7.53
C LEU A 148 -19.67 -22.57 -8.47
N ILE A 149 -19.27 -21.37 -8.88
CA ILE A 149 -19.87 -20.61 -9.98
C ILE A 149 -19.01 -20.84 -11.22
N THR A 150 -19.55 -21.53 -12.22
CA THR A 150 -18.80 -21.90 -13.42
C THR A 150 -19.54 -21.59 -14.71
N GLY A 151 -18.88 -20.85 -15.59
CA GLY A 151 -19.42 -20.41 -16.87
C GLY A 151 -18.99 -19.00 -17.23
N GLY A 152 -19.50 -18.49 -18.35
CA GLY A 152 -19.17 -17.16 -18.85
C GLY A 152 -20.12 -16.73 -19.96
N GLY A 153 -20.22 -15.42 -20.15
CA GLY A 153 -21.03 -14.80 -21.19
C GLY A 153 -20.42 -13.50 -21.69
N PHE A 154 -20.86 -13.04 -22.86
CA PHE A 154 -20.30 -11.85 -23.47
C PHE A 154 -20.73 -10.57 -22.77
N TYR A 155 -19.75 -9.73 -22.45
CA TYR A 155 -19.92 -8.37 -21.95
C TYR A 155 -19.17 -7.38 -22.84
N THR A 156 -19.82 -6.30 -23.24
CA THR A 156 -19.17 -5.21 -24.00
C THR A 156 -18.63 -4.18 -23.02
N SER A 157 -17.32 -4.21 -22.81
CA SER A 157 -16.62 -3.28 -21.93
C SER A 157 -16.64 -1.84 -22.48
N ARG A 158 -16.57 -0.85 -21.57
CA ARG A 158 -16.47 0.58 -21.91
C ARG A 158 -15.03 1.01 -22.18
N THR A 159 -14.07 0.27 -21.63
CA THR A 159 -12.62 0.56 -21.63
C THR A 159 -11.81 -0.47 -22.42
N PHE A 160 -12.46 -1.56 -22.81
CA PHE A 160 -11.98 -2.64 -23.66
C PHE A 160 -13.04 -3.06 -24.68
N ALA A 161 -12.70 -3.96 -25.59
CA ALA A 161 -13.66 -4.58 -26.50
C ALA A 161 -14.51 -5.65 -25.77
N ARG A 162 -15.35 -6.36 -26.53
CA ARG A 162 -16.13 -7.51 -26.02
C ARG A 162 -15.24 -8.51 -25.26
N GLN A 163 -15.65 -8.83 -24.03
CA GLN A 163 -15.02 -9.80 -23.13
C GLN A 163 -15.98 -10.96 -22.86
N ASP A 164 -15.44 -12.12 -22.48
CA ASP A 164 -16.22 -13.22 -21.90
C ASP A 164 -15.95 -13.25 -20.39
N ILE A 165 -16.99 -13.05 -19.58
CA ILE A 165 -16.87 -12.88 -18.13
C ILE A 165 -17.91 -13.73 -17.39
N THR A 166 -17.60 -14.21 -16.18
CA THR A 166 -18.58 -14.87 -15.31
C THR A 166 -19.42 -13.86 -14.56
N ILE A 167 -18.76 -12.86 -13.94
CA ILE A 167 -19.40 -11.87 -13.07
C ILE A 167 -18.97 -10.45 -13.46
N LEU A 168 -19.92 -9.53 -13.56
CA LEU A 168 -19.67 -8.09 -13.55
C LEU A 168 -19.96 -7.53 -12.16
N ALA A 169 -18.97 -6.89 -11.53
CA ALA A 169 -19.09 -6.34 -10.18
C ALA A 169 -19.19 -4.80 -10.19
N GLU A 170 -20.36 -4.27 -9.83
CA GLU A 170 -20.63 -2.84 -9.73
C GLU A 170 -20.22 -2.24 -8.37
N ASN A 171 -20.40 -0.92 -8.23
CA ASN A 171 -20.03 -0.16 -7.03
C ASN A 171 -20.63 -0.72 -5.73
N GLY A 172 -19.80 -0.83 -4.69
CA GLY A 172 -20.21 -1.29 -3.37
C GLY A 172 -20.71 -2.74 -3.31
N THR A 173 -20.52 -3.53 -4.37
CA THR A 173 -20.83 -4.96 -4.32
C THR A 173 -19.83 -5.71 -3.45
N THR A 174 -20.29 -6.78 -2.80
CA THR A 174 -19.42 -7.69 -2.05
C THR A 174 -19.52 -9.09 -2.63
N ILE A 175 -18.39 -9.76 -2.85
CA ILE A 175 -18.33 -11.16 -3.28
C ILE A 175 -17.46 -11.89 -2.27
N THR A 176 -18.04 -12.84 -1.53
CA THR A 176 -17.31 -13.55 -0.48
C THR A 176 -17.71 -15.01 -0.34
N GLY A 177 -16.76 -15.89 -0.03
CA GLY A 177 -17.03 -17.31 0.23
C GLY A 177 -17.45 -18.12 -0.99
N VAL A 178 -17.00 -17.79 -2.19
CA VAL A 178 -17.37 -18.50 -3.43
C VAL A 178 -16.15 -19.01 -4.19
N SER A 179 -16.32 -20.08 -4.97
CA SER A 179 -15.37 -20.50 -5.99
C SER A 179 -15.84 -20.04 -7.37
N VAL A 180 -14.97 -19.44 -8.18
CA VAL A 180 -15.31 -18.96 -9.53
C VAL A 180 -14.37 -19.56 -10.58
N THR A 181 -14.96 -20.08 -11.66
CA THR A 181 -14.25 -20.63 -12.83
C THR A 181 -14.90 -20.11 -14.11
N ASN A 182 -14.09 -19.58 -15.03
CA ASN A 182 -14.53 -19.32 -16.40
C ASN A 182 -13.77 -20.19 -17.42
N PRO A 183 -14.35 -21.34 -17.84
CA PRO A 183 -13.69 -22.26 -18.75
C PRO A 183 -13.81 -21.82 -20.23
N ASN A 184 -14.54 -20.75 -20.53
CA ASN A 184 -14.74 -20.30 -21.91
C ASN A 184 -13.42 -19.80 -22.51
N GLN A 185 -13.33 -19.82 -23.84
CA GLN A 185 -12.20 -19.22 -24.53
C GLN A 185 -12.10 -17.72 -24.19
N ARG A 186 -10.95 -17.29 -23.68
CA ARG A 186 -10.74 -15.93 -23.15
C ARG A 186 -11.65 -15.56 -21.98
N GLY A 187 -12.12 -16.55 -21.22
CA GLY A 187 -12.97 -16.37 -20.06
C GLY A 187 -12.23 -15.78 -18.86
N THR A 188 -12.76 -14.70 -18.31
CA THR A 188 -12.35 -14.08 -17.05
C THR A 188 -13.40 -14.37 -15.98
N GLY A 189 -13.00 -14.62 -14.73
CA GLY A 189 -13.95 -14.84 -13.63
C GLY A 189 -14.75 -13.57 -13.31
N ILE A 190 -14.13 -12.60 -12.65
CA ILE A 190 -14.77 -11.32 -12.30
C ILE A 190 -14.19 -10.18 -13.13
N TRP A 191 -15.07 -9.35 -13.68
CA TRP A 191 -14.74 -8.09 -14.33
C TRP A 191 -15.11 -6.91 -13.43
N VAL A 192 -14.13 -6.05 -13.16
CA VAL A 192 -14.26 -4.82 -12.37
C VAL A 192 -13.91 -3.64 -13.28
N GLU A 193 -14.89 -2.80 -13.60
CA GLU A 193 -14.71 -1.72 -14.57
C GLU A 193 -15.20 -0.38 -14.04
N SER A 194 -14.25 0.46 -13.63
CA SER A 194 -14.54 1.75 -12.99
C SER A 194 -15.48 1.63 -11.78
N SER A 195 -15.34 0.54 -11.02
CA SER A 195 -16.11 0.24 -9.82
C SER A 195 -15.21 -0.15 -8.63
N ASN A 196 -15.79 -0.24 -7.43
CA ASN A 196 -15.07 -0.49 -6.16
C ASN A 196 -15.63 -1.67 -5.32
N PRO A 197 -15.75 -2.88 -5.89
CA PRO A 197 -16.25 -4.04 -5.13
C PRO A 197 -15.27 -4.48 -4.03
N THR A 198 -15.81 -5.16 -3.02
CA THR A 198 -15.05 -5.93 -2.03
C THR A 198 -15.12 -7.40 -2.39
N ILE A 199 -13.97 -8.03 -2.64
CA ILE A 199 -13.86 -9.43 -3.05
C ILE A 199 -12.98 -10.14 -2.04
N THR A 200 -13.57 -10.96 -1.18
CA THR A 200 -12.87 -11.55 -0.04
C THR A 200 -13.11 -13.04 0.11
N ASN A 201 -12.20 -13.74 0.81
CA ASN A 201 -12.40 -15.12 1.24
C ASN A 201 -12.98 -16.04 0.15
N SER A 202 -12.50 -15.93 -1.08
CA SER A 202 -13.01 -16.65 -2.24
C SER A 202 -11.89 -17.39 -2.98
N THR A 203 -12.25 -18.34 -3.83
CA THR A 203 -11.32 -19.12 -4.65
C THR A 203 -11.56 -18.85 -6.12
N PHE A 204 -10.51 -18.53 -6.87
CA PHE A 204 -10.54 -18.27 -8.30
C PHE A 204 -9.66 -19.30 -8.99
N THR A 205 -10.28 -20.25 -9.69
CA THR A 205 -9.56 -21.42 -10.18
C THR A 205 -9.95 -21.80 -11.60
N ASN A 206 -9.01 -22.40 -12.32
CA ASN A 206 -9.23 -23.03 -13.63
C ASN A 206 -9.86 -22.11 -14.70
N SER A 207 -9.73 -20.79 -14.56
CA SER A 207 -10.18 -19.87 -15.61
C SER A 207 -9.17 -19.85 -16.77
N VAL A 208 -9.65 -19.74 -18.01
CA VAL A 208 -8.78 -19.71 -19.19
C VAL A 208 -7.92 -18.45 -19.26
N ARG A 209 -8.41 -17.32 -18.73
CA ARG A 209 -7.58 -16.13 -18.50
C ARG A 209 -7.39 -15.87 -17.02
N GLU A 210 -8.01 -14.82 -16.49
CA GLU A 210 -7.77 -14.34 -15.15
C GLU A 210 -8.90 -14.70 -14.20
N GLY A 211 -8.57 -14.85 -12.92
CA GLY A 211 -9.58 -14.88 -11.87
C GLY A 211 -10.33 -13.56 -11.79
N ILE A 212 -9.60 -12.44 -11.74
CA ILE A 212 -10.18 -11.08 -11.69
C ILE A 212 -9.44 -10.15 -12.67
N PHE A 213 -10.20 -9.32 -13.38
CA PHE A 213 -9.67 -8.25 -14.21
C PHE A 213 -10.21 -6.89 -13.75
N VAL A 214 -9.31 -5.93 -13.49
CA VAL A 214 -9.62 -4.57 -13.05
C VAL A 214 -9.21 -3.56 -14.12
N THR A 215 -10.14 -2.69 -14.53
CA THR A 215 -9.94 -1.71 -15.60
C THR A 215 -10.60 -0.36 -15.32
N GLY A 216 -10.37 0.59 -16.23
CA GLY A 216 -10.88 1.94 -16.17
C GLY A 216 -10.23 2.68 -15.02
N THR A 217 -11.05 3.13 -14.08
CA THR A 217 -10.64 3.72 -12.79
C THR A 217 -11.04 2.83 -11.62
N GLY A 218 -11.19 1.51 -11.85
CA GLY A 218 -11.63 0.57 -10.82
C GLY A 218 -10.69 0.60 -9.61
N ASN A 219 -11.25 0.49 -8.40
CA ASN A 219 -10.51 0.57 -7.15
C ASN A 219 -11.07 -0.46 -6.14
N PRO A 220 -10.97 -1.77 -6.43
CA PRO A 220 -11.52 -2.81 -5.57
C PRO A 220 -10.64 -3.09 -4.36
N THR A 221 -11.23 -3.71 -3.34
CA THR A 221 -10.51 -4.43 -2.29
C THR A 221 -10.55 -5.92 -2.62
N ILE A 222 -9.39 -6.53 -2.85
CA ILE A 222 -9.23 -7.97 -3.14
C ILE A 222 -8.39 -8.57 -2.01
N GLU A 223 -9.03 -9.24 -1.07
CA GLU A 223 -8.38 -9.69 0.16
C GLU A 223 -8.64 -11.16 0.56
N ASN A 224 -7.63 -11.86 1.05
CA ASN A 224 -7.78 -13.21 1.62
C ASN A 224 -8.34 -14.24 0.62
N ASN A 225 -8.09 -14.07 -0.68
CA ASN A 225 -8.53 -15.01 -1.72
C ASN A 225 -7.43 -15.99 -2.13
N ILE A 226 -7.84 -17.07 -2.79
CA ILE A 226 -6.94 -18.04 -3.43
C ILE A 226 -7.11 -17.93 -4.95
N PHE A 227 -6.01 -17.75 -5.68
CA PHE A 227 -5.95 -17.78 -7.14
C PHE A 227 -5.06 -18.94 -7.55
N VAL A 228 -5.65 -20.00 -8.10
CA VAL A 228 -4.91 -21.24 -8.37
C VAL A 228 -5.24 -21.81 -9.75
N GLN A 229 -4.25 -22.34 -10.47
CA GLN A 229 -4.48 -23.07 -11.74
C GLN A 229 -5.21 -22.29 -12.86
N ASN A 230 -5.24 -20.95 -12.80
CA ASN A 230 -5.75 -20.15 -13.91
C ASN A 230 -4.73 -20.18 -15.05
N GLN A 231 -5.17 -20.51 -16.28
CA GLN A 231 -4.27 -20.62 -17.43
C GLN A 231 -3.62 -19.26 -17.79
N GLY A 232 -4.37 -18.16 -17.60
CA GLY A 232 -3.87 -16.80 -17.67
C GLY A 232 -3.35 -16.33 -16.30
N ASN A 233 -3.85 -15.21 -15.80
CA ASN A 233 -3.28 -14.59 -14.60
C ASN A 233 -4.11 -14.90 -13.34
N GLY A 234 -3.59 -14.62 -12.15
CA GLY A 234 -4.46 -14.55 -10.97
C GLY A 234 -5.34 -13.30 -11.05
N VAL A 235 -4.70 -12.14 -11.00
CA VAL A 235 -5.34 -10.82 -11.16
C VAL A 235 -4.65 -10.02 -12.26
N SER A 236 -5.43 -9.39 -13.14
CA SER A 236 -4.94 -8.38 -14.07
C SER A 236 -5.47 -6.98 -13.71
N VAL A 237 -4.62 -5.97 -13.75
CA VAL A 237 -4.97 -4.55 -13.53
C VAL A 237 -4.47 -3.73 -14.70
N ALA A 238 -5.33 -2.92 -15.31
CA ALA A 238 -4.99 -2.15 -16.50
C ALA A 238 -5.62 -0.75 -16.48
N ARG A 239 -5.27 0.07 -17.48
CA ARG A 239 -5.70 1.48 -17.61
C ARG A 239 -5.26 2.29 -16.38
N ALA A 240 -6.12 3.13 -15.83
CA ALA A 240 -5.85 3.96 -14.64
C ALA A 240 -6.40 3.32 -13.35
N ALA A 241 -6.60 2.00 -13.37
CA ALA A 241 -7.14 1.29 -12.22
C ALA A 241 -6.18 1.36 -11.01
N GLN A 242 -6.79 1.34 -9.85
CA GLN A 242 -6.16 1.32 -8.55
C GLN A 242 -6.66 0.07 -7.81
N GLY A 243 -6.76 0.13 -6.48
CA GLY A 243 -7.23 -0.98 -5.67
C GLY A 243 -6.19 -1.47 -4.68
N GLN A 244 -6.66 -2.32 -3.78
CA GLN A 244 -5.84 -3.02 -2.81
C GLN A 244 -5.92 -4.52 -3.10
N ILE A 245 -4.76 -5.15 -3.26
CA ILE A 245 -4.64 -6.59 -3.43
C ILE A 245 -3.79 -7.09 -2.26
N ARG A 246 -4.45 -7.68 -1.26
CA ARG A 246 -3.81 -7.98 0.03
C ARG A 246 -4.08 -9.39 0.53
N ASN A 247 -3.11 -10.01 1.20
CA ASN A 247 -3.30 -11.30 1.88
C ASN A 247 -3.83 -12.44 0.98
N ASN A 248 -3.61 -12.37 -0.34
CA ASN A 248 -4.05 -13.42 -1.26
C ASN A 248 -2.93 -14.44 -1.53
N LEU A 249 -3.33 -15.65 -1.91
CA LEU A 249 -2.45 -16.68 -2.47
C LEU A 249 -2.59 -16.70 -4.00
N PHE A 250 -1.49 -16.63 -4.72
CA PHE A 250 -1.40 -16.79 -6.18
C PHE A 250 -0.47 -17.95 -6.50
N GLN A 251 -1.02 -19.04 -7.04
CA GLN A 251 -0.27 -20.28 -7.26
C GLN A 251 -0.61 -20.95 -8.60
N ASP A 252 0.40 -21.49 -9.28
CA ASP A 252 0.23 -22.27 -10.51
C ASP A 252 -0.59 -21.55 -11.61
N THR A 253 -0.50 -20.22 -11.69
CA THR A 253 -1.07 -19.45 -12.80
C THR A 253 -0.01 -19.14 -13.87
N GLY A 254 -0.42 -18.54 -14.99
CA GLY A 254 0.45 -17.82 -15.90
C GLY A 254 1.22 -16.73 -15.15
N PHE A 255 0.66 -15.53 -14.98
CA PHE A 255 1.23 -14.58 -14.02
C PHE A 255 0.44 -14.57 -12.72
N GLY A 256 1.12 -14.50 -11.57
CA GLY A 256 0.41 -14.29 -10.30
C GLY A 256 -0.44 -13.03 -10.40
N LEU A 257 0.19 -11.91 -10.77
CA LEU A 257 -0.51 -10.70 -11.19
C LEU A 257 0.11 -10.06 -12.44
N ALA A 258 -0.72 -9.40 -13.23
CA ALA A 258 -0.31 -8.61 -14.40
C ALA A 258 -0.80 -7.16 -14.28
N ILE A 259 0.11 -6.19 -14.27
CA ILE A 259 -0.17 -4.79 -13.99
C ILE A 259 0.30 -3.93 -15.18
N GLY A 260 -0.64 -3.31 -15.89
CA GLY A 260 -0.37 -2.50 -17.09
C GLY A 260 -1.08 -1.14 -17.07
N GLY A 261 -1.04 -0.42 -18.19
CA GLY A 261 -1.59 0.94 -18.26
C GLY A 261 -0.78 1.96 -17.48
N THR A 262 -1.49 2.85 -16.79
CA THR A 262 -0.99 3.83 -15.82
C THR A 262 -1.45 3.45 -14.41
N SER A 263 -1.73 2.17 -14.18
CA SER A 263 -2.35 1.68 -12.94
C SER A 263 -1.40 1.77 -11.75
N THR A 264 -1.96 1.96 -10.56
CA THR A 264 -1.21 2.15 -9.31
C THR A 264 -1.80 1.37 -8.13
N PRO A 265 -2.04 0.05 -8.25
CA PRO A 265 -2.59 -0.72 -7.14
C PRO A 265 -1.58 -0.89 -6.00
N LEU A 266 -2.09 -1.00 -4.78
CA LEU A 266 -1.31 -1.49 -3.63
C LEU A 266 -1.33 -3.01 -3.63
N ILE A 267 -0.16 -3.64 -3.70
CA ILE A 267 0.03 -5.08 -3.63
C ILE A 267 0.78 -5.38 -2.34
N ALA A 268 0.10 -5.93 -1.34
CA ALA A 268 0.76 -6.15 -0.05
C ALA A 268 0.41 -7.46 0.65
N GLU A 269 1.39 -8.06 1.33
CA GLU A 269 1.19 -9.27 2.16
C GLU A 269 0.64 -10.48 1.38
N ASN A 270 0.82 -10.51 0.04
CA ASN A 270 0.40 -11.64 -0.78
C ASN A 270 1.50 -12.72 -0.85
N GLN A 271 1.09 -13.97 -1.05
CA GLN A 271 1.96 -15.08 -1.38
C GLN A 271 1.83 -15.38 -2.88
N ILE A 272 2.92 -15.25 -3.63
CA ILE A 272 2.95 -15.36 -5.10
C ILE A 272 3.98 -16.42 -5.49
N LEU A 273 3.50 -17.65 -5.69
CA LEU A 273 4.31 -18.86 -5.70
C LEU A 273 4.10 -19.68 -6.98
N GLN A 274 5.16 -20.27 -7.55
CA GLN A 274 5.03 -21.31 -8.60
C GLN A 274 4.29 -20.92 -9.89
N ASN A 275 4.07 -19.62 -10.12
CA ASN A 275 3.48 -19.12 -11.37
C ASN A 275 4.53 -19.11 -12.49
N GLN A 276 4.14 -18.88 -13.74
CA GLN A 276 5.12 -18.67 -14.82
C GLN A 276 6.05 -17.49 -14.48
N ASP A 277 5.48 -16.32 -14.18
CA ASP A 277 6.17 -15.25 -13.44
C ASP A 277 5.30 -14.83 -12.25
N GLY A 278 5.92 -14.32 -11.19
CA GLY A 278 5.17 -13.85 -10.03
C GLY A 278 4.34 -12.60 -10.36
N LEU A 279 5.00 -11.51 -10.71
CA LEU A 279 4.38 -10.22 -11.05
C LEU A 279 4.94 -9.69 -12.37
N PHE A 280 4.07 -9.48 -13.35
CA PHE A 280 4.42 -8.86 -14.62
C PHE A 280 3.91 -7.42 -14.69
N ILE A 281 4.80 -6.46 -14.92
CA ILE A 281 4.50 -5.02 -14.90
C ILE A 281 4.95 -4.40 -16.21
N SER A 282 4.06 -3.65 -16.86
CA SER A 282 4.31 -3.09 -18.20
C SER A 282 3.78 -1.68 -18.37
N GLU A 283 4.01 -1.14 -19.56
CA GLU A 283 3.57 0.21 -19.96
C GLU A 283 4.12 1.27 -19.02
N SER A 284 3.28 2.04 -18.33
CA SER A 284 3.68 3.11 -17.39
C SER A 284 3.14 2.85 -15.98
N ALA A 285 2.83 1.58 -15.66
CA ALA A 285 2.25 1.22 -14.38
C ALA A 285 3.23 1.44 -13.22
N LYS A 286 2.70 1.83 -12.07
CA LYS A 286 3.45 2.15 -10.85
C LYS A 286 2.80 1.51 -9.62
N PRO A 287 2.72 0.17 -9.54
CA PRO A 287 2.22 -0.49 -8.35
C PRO A 287 3.16 -0.28 -7.16
N ILE A 288 2.59 -0.32 -5.95
CA ILE A 288 3.33 -0.25 -4.69
C ILE A 288 3.36 -1.66 -4.09
N LEU A 289 4.56 -2.22 -3.89
CA LEU A 289 4.72 -3.58 -3.37
C LEU A 289 5.22 -3.55 -1.92
N ARG A 290 4.47 -4.13 -0.98
CA ARG A 290 4.89 -4.22 0.43
C ARG A 290 4.71 -5.61 1.03
N LYS A 291 5.74 -6.14 1.68
CA LYS A 291 5.66 -7.37 2.49
C LYS A 291 5.12 -8.60 1.75
N ASN A 292 5.27 -8.66 0.42
CA ASN A 292 4.86 -9.83 -0.35
C ASN A 292 5.93 -10.92 -0.28
N VAL A 293 5.51 -12.17 -0.40
CA VAL A 293 6.39 -13.34 -0.57
C VAL A 293 6.27 -13.82 -2.01
N ILE A 294 7.32 -13.61 -2.80
CA ILE A 294 7.36 -13.92 -4.24
C ILE A 294 8.49 -14.91 -4.50
N GLN A 295 8.16 -16.20 -4.53
CA GLN A 295 9.17 -17.26 -4.53
C GLN A 295 8.82 -18.42 -5.44
N ASN A 296 9.85 -19.14 -5.89
CA ASN A 296 9.70 -20.39 -6.64
C ASN A 296 8.83 -20.28 -7.90
N ASN A 297 8.69 -19.08 -8.48
CA ASN A 297 8.04 -18.93 -9.79
C ASN A 297 8.93 -19.54 -10.87
N LYS A 298 8.32 -20.13 -11.90
CA LYS A 298 8.99 -20.95 -12.93
C LYS A 298 10.01 -20.15 -13.74
N ARG A 299 9.79 -18.85 -13.92
CA ARG A 299 10.70 -17.93 -14.61
C ARG A 299 11.12 -16.77 -13.72
N ASP A 300 10.40 -15.67 -13.64
CA ASP A 300 10.86 -14.50 -12.88
C ASP A 300 9.97 -14.19 -11.67
N GLY A 301 10.53 -13.56 -10.64
CA GLY A 301 9.77 -13.07 -9.48
C GLY A 301 8.96 -11.83 -9.84
N VAL A 302 9.64 -10.71 -10.07
CA VAL A 302 9.04 -9.47 -10.56
C VAL A 302 9.65 -9.10 -11.90
N VAL A 303 8.82 -8.78 -12.90
CA VAL A 303 9.24 -8.33 -14.23
C VAL A 303 8.69 -6.94 -14.48
N ALA A 304 9.55 -5.99 -14.82
CA ALA A 304 9.16 -4.65 -15.26
C ALA A 304 9.61 -4.41 -16.69
N THR A 305 8.71 -3.90 -17.55
CA THR A 305 8.97 -3.68 -18.98
C THR A 305 8.51 -2.30 -19.42
N VAL A 306 8.93 -1.89 -20.62
CA VAL A 306 8.56 -0.60 -21.23
C VAL A 306 8.99 0.56 -20.32
N ASN A 307 8.06 1.29 -19.71
CA ASN A 307 8.29 2.43 -18.81
C ASN A 307 7.73 2.16 -17.40
N ALA A 308 7.50 0.90 -17.04
CA ALA A 308 7.02 0.53 -15.72
C ALA A 308 7.98 1.06 -14.65
N LEU A 309 7.43 1.55 -13.54
CA LEU A 309 8.21 2.07 -12.43
C LEU A 309 7.56 1.63 -11.11
N PRO A 310 7.67 0.34 -10.77
CA PRO A 310 7.12 -0.17 -9.52
C PRO A 310 7.90 0.37 -8.33
N ASP A 311 7.17 0.71 -7.26
CA ASP A 311 7.76 1.04 -5.97
C ASP A 311 7.90 -0.26 -5.17
N LEU A 312 9.10 -0.85 -5.21
CA LEU A 312 9.43 -2.03 -4.42
C LEU A 312 9.82 -1.66 -2.99
N GLY A 313 9.96 -0.38 -2.65
CA GLY A 313 10.37 0.08 -1.33
C GLY A 313 11.27 1.30 -1.44
N THR A 314 11.01 2.28 -0.59
CA THR A 314 11.78 3.52 -0.52
C THR A 314 12.61 3.57 0.76
N THR A 315 13.40 4.62 0.94
CA THR A 315 14.14 4.87 2.18
C THR A 315 13.26 4.89 3.40
N GLU A 316 12.01 5.26 3.23
CA GLU A 316 11.12 5.64 4.31
C GLU A 316 9.94 4.69 4.47
N ASN A 317 9.53 4.05 3.37
CA ASN A 317 8.66 2.89 3.42
C ASN A 317 9.40 1.69 2.81
N PRO A 318 10.27 1.03 3.60
CA PRO A 318 10.96 -0.17 3.17
C PRO A 318 9.98 -1.20 2.61
N GLY A 319 10.36 -1.83 1.51
CA GLY A 319 9.51 -2.78 0.80
C GLY A 319 9.07 -3.95 1.66
N GLY A 320 10.02 -4.56 2.38
CA GLY A 320 9.78 -5.76 3.18
C GLY A 320 9.40 -6.98 2.32
N ASN A 321 9.53 -6.91 0.99
CA ASN A 321 9.19 -8.04 0.13
C ASN A 321 10.31 -9.10 0.18
N LEU A 322 9.92 -10.36 0.21
CA LEU A 322 10.80 -11.51 0.07
C LEU A 322 10.69 -12.01 -1.37
N ILE A 323 11.70 -11.76 -2.20
CA ILE A 323 11.69 -12.12 -3.63
C ILE A 323 12.90 -13.00 -3.91
N ARG A 324 12.70 -14.32 -3.88
CA ARG A 324 13.80 -15.31 -3.80
C ARG A 324 13.47 -16.60 -4.53
N GLY A 325 14.49 -17.25 -5.09
CA GLY A 325 14.37 -18.62 -5.59
C GLY A 325 13.48 -18.74 -6.83
N ASN A 326 13.27 -17.65 -7.56
CA ASN A 326 12.55 -17.67 -8.83
C ASN A 326 13.48 -18.20 -9.93
N GLY A 327 12.97 -18.93 -10.92
CA GLY A 327 13.75 -19.78 -11.83
C GLY A 327 14.91 -19.08 -12.57
N ARG A 328 14.69 -17.87 -13.10
CA ARG A 328 15.65 -17.08 -13.86
C ARG A 328 16.11 -15.84 -13.08
N TYR A 329 15.23 -14.88 -12.80
CA TYR A 329 15.55 -13.68 -12.02
C TYR A 329 14.58 -13.49 -10.85
N ASP A 330 15.09 -13.03 -9.72
CA ASP A 330 14.23 -12.54 -8.64
C ASP A 330 13.60 -11.21 -9.03
N LEU A 331 14.39 -10.31 -9.63
CA LEU A 331 13.90 -9.05 -10.20
C LEU A 331 14.47 -8.83 -11.60
N ASN A 332 13.57 -8.74 -12.58
CA ASN A 332 13.88 -8.49 -13.98
C ASN A 332 13.40 -7.10 -14.37
N ASN A 333 14.28 -6.11 -14.27
CA ASN A 333 14.07 -4.79 -14.84
C ASN A 333 14.48 -4.79 -16.32
N ALA A 334 13.54 -5.08 -17.21
CA ALA A 334 13.71 -5.00 -18.66
C ALA A 334 13.27 -3.64 -19.23
N THR A 335 13.12 -2.61 -18.40
CA THR A 335 12.92 -1.24 -18.89
C THR A 335 14.22 -0.70 -19.48
N LYS A 336 14.13 0.25 -20.42
CA LYS A 336 15.32 0.79 -21.10
C LYS A 336 16.04 1.86 -20.28
N THR A 337 15.30 2.63 -19.50
CA THR A 337 15.80 3.87 -18.86
C THR A 337 15.48 3.97 -17.38
N ASN A 338 14.56 3.16 -16.85
CA ASN A 338 14.15 3.30 -15.46
C ASN A 338 15.07 2.46 -14.56
N THR A 339 15.44 3.05 -13.42
CA THR A 339 16.03 2.31 -12.31
C THR A 339 14.94 2.03 -11.28
N ILE A 340 14.78 0.76 -10.89
CA ILE A 340 13.81 0.38 -9.87
C ILE A 340 14.43 0.58 -8.49
N VAL A 341 13.77 1.34 -7.63
CA VAL A 341 14.17 1.47 -6.22
C VAL A 341 13.55 0.32 -5.43
N ALA A 342 14.40 -0.48 -4.79
CA ALA A 342 14.02 -1.71 -4.08
C ALA A 342 14.56 -1.74 -2.64
N ILE A 343 14.49 -0.61 -1.94
CA ILE A 343 15.01 -0.48 -0.58
C ILE A 343 14.18 -1.32 0.39
N GLY A 344 14.87 -2.05 1.29
CA GLY A 344 14.22 -2.83 2.32
C GLY A 344 13.66 -4.19 1.89
N ASN A 345 14.04 -4.69 0.71
CA ASN A 345 13.64 -6.00 0.22
C ASN A 345 14.74 -7.05 0.40
N ASP A 346 14.34 -8.31 0.44
CA ASP A 346 15.22 -9.47 0.44
C ASP A 346 15.23 -10.04 -1.00
N ILE A 347 16.16 -9.55 -1.84
CA ILE A 347 16.33 -9.86 -3.29
C ILE A 347 17.79 -10.27 -3.58
N ASP A 348 18.03 -11.22 -4.48
CA ASP A 348 19.35 -11.83 -4.64
C ASP A 348 19.99 -10.98 -5.71
N GLN A 349 20.95 -10.17 -5.30
CA GLN A 349 21.57 -9.21 -6.20
C GLN A 349 22.23 -9.89 -7.40
N LYS A 350 22.58 -11.18 -7.31
CA LYS A 350 23.09 -11.97 -8.44
C LYS A 350 22.00 -12.42 -9.41
N ARG A 351 20.74 -12.36 -9.00
CA ARG A 351 19.56 -12.76 -9.77
C ARG A 351 18.74 -11.55 -10.19
N ILE A 352 19.40 -10.42 -10.44
CA ILE A 352 18.79 -9.20 -10.95
C ILE A 352 19.21 -9.00 -12.40
N LEU A 353 18.24 -8.67 -13.25
CA LEU A 353 18.48 -8.11 -14.57
C LEU A 353 18.11 -6.62 -14.56
N GLY A 354 18.97 -5.79 -15.16
CA GLY A 354 18.74 -4.35 -15.30
C GLY A 354 19.09 -3.52 -14.06
N SER A 355 18.82 -2.22 -14.12
CA SER A 355 19.22 -1.25 -13.08
C SER A 355 18.28 -1.29 -11.88
N VAL A 356 18.82 -1.58 -10.69
CA VAL A 356 18.07 -1.61 -9.44
C VAL A 356 18.89 -0.97 -8.33
N ASP A 357 18.27 -0.04 -7.61
CA ASP A 357 18.88 0.65 -6.48
C ASP A 357 18.36 0.10 -5.15
N PHE A 358 19.29 -0.41 -4.33
CA PHE A 358 19.03 -0.87 -2.95
C PHE A 358 19.36 0.17 -1.89
N VAL A 359 19.87 1.32 -2.32
CA VAL A 359 20.25 2.45 -1.49
C VAL A 359 19.42 3.66 -1.93
N ALA A 360 19.11 4.57 -0.99
CA ALA A 360 18.51 5.85 -1.36
C ALA A 360 19.38 6.50 -2.43
N ALA A 361 18.77 6.95 -3.52
CA ALA A 361 19.44 7.87 -4.44
C ALA A 361 20.08 8.96 -3.58
N THR A 362 21.41 9.02 -3.59
CA THR A 362 22.13 10.19 -3.09
C THR A 362 21.67 11.33 -3.98
N VAL A 363 20.92 12.27 -3.42
CA VAL A 363 20.70 13.54 -4.10
C VAL A 363 22.08 14.16 -4.21
N GLU A 364 22.68 14.13 -5.40
CA GLU A 364 23.85 14.95 -5.67
C GLU A 364 23.41 16.40 -5.49
N THR A 365 23.79 16.97 -4.35
CA THR A 365 23.60 18.38 -4.07
C THR A 365 24.81 19.12 -4.59
N PRO A 366 24.63 20.13 -5.47
CA PRO A 366 25.66 21.12 -5.71
C PRO A 366 26.07 21.75 -4.35
N PRO A 367 27.36 22.00 -4.12
CA PRO A 367 27.80 22.60 -2.85
C PRO A 367 27.13 23.96 -2.62
N GLY A 368 26.44 24.12 -1.48
CA GLY A 368 26.08 25.44 -0.94
C GLY A 368 24.61 25.88 -0.99
N GLN A 369 23.64 25.01 -1.32
CA GLN A 369 22.21 25.37 -1.28
C GLN A 369 21.47 24.71 -0.11
N ALA A 370 20.65 25.49 0.62
CA ALA A 370 19.85 24.99 1.73
C ALA A 370 18.83 23.95 1.25
N VAL A 371 18.93 22.72 1.78
CA VAL A 371 17.95 21.65 1.51
C VAL A 371 16.67 21.99 2.27
N THR A 372 15.56 22.21 1.56
CA THR A 372 14.25 22.51 2.17
C THR A 372 13.25 21.40 1.84
N PHE A 373 12.27 21.19 2.73
CA PHE A 373 11.23 20.16 2.58
C PHE A 373 9.83 20.76 2.69
N LYS A 374 8.91 20.29 1.84
CA LYS A 374 7.53 20.83 1.72
C LYS A 374 6.72 20.74 3.01
N ASP A 375 6.97 19.72 3.82
CA ASP A 375 6.27 19.40 5.08
C ASP A 375 7.08 19.80 6.33
N VAL A 376 8.15 20.57 6.15
CA VAL A 376 8.93 21.18 7.24
C VAL A 376 8.80 22.71 7.12
N PRO A 377 7.68 23.30 7.59
CA PRO A 377 7.45 24.73 7.49
C PRO A 377 8.49 25.54 8.30
N THR A 378 8.64 26.83 7.99
CA THR A 378 9.67 27.70 8.61
C THR A 378 9.65 27.73 10.14
N GLY A 379 8.48 27.56 10.77
CA GLY A 379 8.33 27.47 12.23
C GLY A 379 8.47 26.07 12.83
N TYR A 380 8.79 25.03 12.04
CA TYR A 380 8.90 23.66 12.57
C TYR A 380 10.11 23.54 13.49
N TRP A 381 9.90 23.03 14.71
CA TRP A 381 10.90 23.04 15.78
C TRP A 381 12.22 22.35 15.42
N ALA A 382 12.18 21.33 14.56
CA ALA A 382 13.36 20.58 14.15
C ALA A 382 13.97 21.02 12.82
N LYS A 383 13.41 22.06 12.17
CA LYS A 383 13.79 22.46 10.82
C LYS A 383 15.30 22.63 10.67
N ALA A 384 15.93 23.42 11.54
CA ALA A 384 17.35 23.70 11.47
C ALA A 384 18.22 22.42 11.58
N TYR A 385 17.84 21.46 12.44
CA TYR A 385 18.54 20.18 12.55
C TYR A 385 18.39 19.34 11.28
N ILE A 386 17.19 19.29 10.73
CA ILE A 386 16.84 18.52 9.54
C ILE A 386 17.63 19.06 8.33
N GLU A 387 17.56 20.35 8.08
CA GLU A 387 18.21 20.98 6.92
C GLU A 387 19.75 20.88 7.02
N ALA A 388 20.31 21.02 8.23
CA ALA A 388 21.76 20.94 8.44
C ALA A 388 22.33 19.51 8.30
N LEU A 389 21.57 18.49 8.69
CA LEU A 389 21.98 17.10 8.45
C LEU A 389 21.74 16.69 6.98
N ALA A 390 20.70 17.23 6.35
CA ALA A 390 20.41 16.98 4.95
C ALA A 390 21.47 17.59 4.02
N SER A 391 21.94 18.80 4.31
CA SER A 391 23.03 19.44 3.55
C SER A 391 24.37 18.70 3.67
N GLN A 392 24.53 17.85 4.68
CA GLN A 392 25.69 16.98 4.87
C GLN A 392 25.47 15.55 4.32
N ASN A 393 24.37 15.30 3.62
CA ASN A 393 23.98 13.98 3.10
C ASN A 393 23.86 12.87 4.18
N ILE A 394 23.67 13.27 5.44
CA ILE A 394 23.50 12.35 6.58
C ILE A 394 22.08 11.79 6.59
N ILE A 395 21.09 12.66 6.35
CA ILE A 395 19.68 12.30 6.19
C ILE A 395 19.16 12.77 4.84
N ALA A 396 18.10 12.15 4.34
CA ALA A 396 17.45 12.53 3.09
C ALA A 396 15.93 12.63 3.28
N GLY A 397 15.32 13.49 2.48
CA GLY A 397 13.87 13.49 2.28
C GLY A 397 13.45 12.60 1.12
N PHE A 398 12.17 12.66 0.82
CA PHE A 398 11.47 11.80 -0.12
C PHE A 398 11.46 12.41 -1.53
N PRO A 399 11.29 11.61 -2.60
CA PRO A 399 11.16 12.11 -3.98
C PRO A 399 10.01 13.10 -4.20
N ASP A 400 8.99 13.10 -3.34
CA ASP A 400 7.87 14.06 -3.39
C ASP A 400 8.22 15.46 -2.83
N GLY A 401 9.43 15.62 -2.30
CA GLY A 401 9.95 16.84 -1.68
C GLY A 401 9.64 16.99 -0.19
N THR A 402 9.12 15.95 0.48
CA THR A 402 8.85 15.93 1.92
C THR A 402 10.01 15.34 2.74
N PHE A 403 10.00 15.50 4.06
CA PHE A 403 10.91 14.86 5.02
C PHE A 403 10.19 13.88 5.96
N LYS A 404 8.88 13.99 6.10
CA LYS A 404 7.99 13.28 7.03
C LYS A 404 8.52 13.27 8.46
N PRO A 405 8.64 14.45 9.10
CA PRO A 405 9.35 14.60 10.36
C PRO A 405 8.74 13.82 11.54
N ASN A 406 7.44 13.48 11.48
CA ASN A 406 6.72 12.82 12.56
C ASN A 406 6.70 11.28 12.44
N GLU A 407 7.19 10.70 11.34
CA GLU A 407 7.21 9.25 11.15
C GLU A 407 8.29 8.59 12.03
N PRO A 408 8.04 7.37 12.57
CA PRO A 408 9.00 6.64 13.37
C PRO A 408 10.18 6.12 12.54
N VAL A 409 11.31 5.90 13.20
CA VAL A 409 12.56 5.40 12.57
C VAL A 409 12.80 3.94 12.95
N THR A 410 13.16 3.10 11.99
CA THR A 410 13.57 1.71 12.25
C THR A 410 15.01 1.64 12.77
N ARG A 411 15.34 0.57 13.50
CA ARG A 411 16.71 0.32 14.00
C ARG A 411 17.76 0.28 12.89
N ALA A 412 17.42 -0.26 11.71
CA ALA A 412 18.31 -0.24 10.55
C ALA A 412 18.54 1.18 10.02
N GLN A 413 17.48 1.97 9.84
CA GLN A 413 17.58 3.37 9.40
C GLN A 413 18.42 4.19 10.40
N PHE A 414 18.18 4.03 11.69
CA PHE A 414 18.95 4.70 12.73
C PHE A 414 20.44 4.34 12.67
N ALA A 415 20.78 3.06 12.48
CA ALA A 415 22.18 2.63 12.31
C ALA A 415 22.85 3.29 11.09
N THR A 416 22.15 3.44 9.96
CA THR A 416 22.67 4.19 8.81
C THR A 416 22.90 5.66 9.11
N ILE A 417 21.98 6.34 9.80
CA ILE A 417 22.11 7.75 10.15
C ILE A 417 23.33 7.96 11.05
N VAL A 418 23.47 7.15 12.10
CA VAL A 418 24.62 7.19 13.01
C VAL A 418 25.92 6.90 12.29
N THR A 419 25.94 5.91 11.40
CA THR A 419 27.16 5.56 10.64
C THR A 419 27.62 6.71 9.75
N LYS A 420 26.68 7.34 9.02
CA LYS A 420 26.96 8.51 8.18
C LYS A 420 27.40 9.72 8.99
N ALA A 421 26.71 10.01 10.09
CA ALA A 421 26.98 11.18 10.91
C ALA A 421 28.30 11.07 11.68
N LEU A 422 28.48 9.96 12.41
CA LEU A 422 29.49 9.86 13.45
C LEU A 422 30.68 8.97 13.08
N THR A 423 30.64 8.29 11.92
CA THR A 423 31.73 7.44 11.41
C THR A 423 32.33 6.52 12.51
N PRO A 424 31.51 5.60 13.08
CA PRO A 424 31.89 4.85 14.27
C PRO A 424 33.19 4.04 14.09
N GLN A 425 34.13 4.23 15.00
CA GLN A 425 35.37 3.45 15.04
C GLN A 425 35.15 2.11 15.72
N ALA A 426 35.79 1.05 15.22
CA ALA A 426 35.60 -0.28 15.78
C ALA A 426 36.21 -0.39 17.19
N LYS A 427 35.35 -0.61 18.20
CA LYS A 427 35.70 -0.82 19.62
C LYS A 427 35.46 -2.27 20.07
N ARG A 428 34.70 -3.04 19.29
CA ARG A 428 34.48 -4.48 19.52
C ARG A 428 34.46 -5.24 18.19
N ALA A 429 34.65 -6.56 18.28
CA ALA A 429 34.56 -7.46 17.12
C ALA A 429 33.19 -7.38 16.44
N ALA A 430 33.15 -7.58 15.13
CA ALA A 430 31.90 -7.69 14.39
C ALA A 430 31.16 -8.98 14.78
N ILE A 431 29.83 -8.95 14.70
CA ILE A 431 28.97 -10.13 14.81
C ILE A 431 28.08 -10.23 13.56
N ASN A 432 27.74 -11.45 13.16
CA ASN A 432 26.68 -11.70 12.19
C ASN A 432 25.38 -11.98 12.92
N PHE A 433 24.41 -11.07 12.80
CA PHE A 433 23.08 -11.27 13.36
C PHE A 433 22.29 -12.28 12.53
N LYS A 434 21.50 -13.13 13.20
CA LYS A 434 20.72 -14.20 12.54
C LYS A 434 19.72 -13.66 11.51
N ASP A 435 19.22 -12.45 11.72
CA ASP A 435 18.18 -11.78 10.94
C ASP A 435 18.72 -10.63 10.06
N VAL A 436 20.06 -10.52 9.92
CA VAL A 436 20.69 -9.53 9.04
C VAL A 436 21.65 -10.25 8.09
N LYS A 437 21.15 -10.59 6.90
CA LYS A 437 21.96 -11.22 5.85
C LYS A 437 23.03 -10.26 5.33
N SER A 438 24.12 -10.80 4.79
CA SER A 438 25.26 -10.01 4.27
C SER A 438 24.92 -9.11 3.09
N ASP A 439 23.85 -9.43 2.36
CA ASP A 439 23.30 -8.66 1.24
C ASP A 439 22.18 -7.69 1.66
N PHE A 440 21.83 -7.64 2.94
CA PHE A 440 20.86 -6.68 3.45
C PHE A 440 21.38 -5.24 3.28
N TRP A 441 20.55 -4.32 2.80
CA TRP A 441 20.96 -2.95 2.44
C TRP A 441 21.67 -2.18 3.58
N ALA A 442 21.28 -2.42 4.83
CA ALA A 442 21.88 -1.80 6.01
C ALA A 442 22.96 -2.68 6.69
N TYR A 443 23.35 -3.81 6.10
CA TYR A 443 24.31 -4.75 6.70
C TYR A 443 25.61 -4.05 7.12
N ALA A 444 26.22 -3.28 6.21
CA ALA A 444 27.47 -2.56 6.49
C ALA A 444 27.32 -1.52 7.60
N ALA A 445 26.22 -0.75 7.59
CA ALA A 445 25.95 0.28 8.59
C ALA A 445 25.66 -0.33 9.97
N ILE A 446 24.85 -1.40 10.03
CA ILE A 446 24.56 -2.14 11.27
C ILE A 446 25.87 -2.68 11.84
N ARG A 447 26.73 -3.28 11.01
CA ARG A 447 28.03 -3.79 11.43
C ARG A 447 28.92 -2.68 11.98
N SER A 448 29.06 -1.56 11.26
CA SER A 448 29.86 -0.40 11.68
C SER A 448 29.36 0.19 13.00
N ALA A 449 28.06 0.47 13.10
CA ALA A 449 27.45 1.02 14.30
C ALA A 449 27.53 0.04 15.47
N TYR A 450 27.43 -1.27 15.23
CA TYR A 450 27.64 -2.28 16.25
C TYR A 450 29.08 -2.26 16.75
N GLN A 451 30.06 -2.32 15.85
CA GLN A 451 31.48 -2.32 16.22
C GLN A 451 31.86 -1.06 17.01
N GLY A 452 31.27 0.09 16.68
CA GLY A 452 31.47 1.34 17.42
C GLY A 452 30.61 1.52 18.68
N GLN A 453 29.91 0.47 19.14
CA GLN A 453 29.09 0.45 20.34
C GLN A 453 27.89 1.42 20.35
N PHE A 454 27.47 1.92 19.19
CA PHE A 454 26.25 2.71 19.07
C PHE A 454 25.02 1.80 19.19
N VAL A 455 24.94 0.74 18.40
CA VAL A 455 23.80 -0.18 18.44
C VAL A 455 24.18 -1.54 19.01
N SER A 456 23.27 -2.24 19.67
CA SER A 456 23.45 -3.62 20.13
C SER A 456 22.32 -4.52 19.66
N GLY A 457 22.58 -5.82 19.51
CA GLY A 457 21.55 -6.82 19.24
C GLY A 457 20.87 -7.33 20.51
N TYR A 458 19.96 -8.28 20.32
CA TYR A 458 19.22 -8.94 21.39
C TYR A 458 19.93 -10.24 21.83
N PRO A 459 19.63 -10.75 23.05
CA PRO A 459 20.26 -11.98 23.56
C PRO A 459 20.05 -13.23 22.69
N ASP A 460 19.01 -13.25 21.86
CA ASP A 460 18.70 -14.33 20.92
C ASP A 460 19.61 -14.36 19.67
N GLY A 461 20.51 -13.37 19.53
CA GLY A 461 21.41 -13.20 18.39
C GLY A 461 20.80 -12.44 17.21
N THR A 462 19.66 -11.78 17.39
CA THR A 462 19.00 -10.95 16.37
C THR A 462 19.29 -9.46 16.55
N PHE A 463 19.11 -8.67 15.48
CA PHE A 463 19.19 -7.21 15.49
C PHE A 463 17.83 -6.52 15.43
N LYS A 464 16.84 -7.18 14.82
CA LYS A 464 15.48 -6.68 14.51
C LYS A 464 15.51 -5.41 13.65
N PRO A 465 16.03 -5.48 12.42
CA PRO A 465 16.30 -4.30 11.60
C PRO A 465 15.06 -3.45 11.26
N GLN A 466 13.89 -4.07 11.15
CA GLN A 466 12.62 -3.39 10.82
C GLN A 466 11.85 -2.88 12.06
N GLN A 467 12.29 -3.22 13.27
CA GLN A 467 11.63 -2.74 14.48
C GLN A 467 11.87 -1.23 14.63
N GLN A 468 10.81 -0.48 14.95
CA GLN A 468 10.90 0.94 15.28
C GLN A 468 11.76 1.12 16.54
N ILE A 469 12.59 2.17 16.57
CA ILE A 469 13.51 2.41 17.67
C ILE A 469 12.84 3.25 18.76
N PRO A 470 12.76 2.74 20.01
CA PRO A 470 12.30 3.56 21.12
C PRO A 470 13.24 4.74 21.33
N ARG A 471 12.67 5.88 21.69
CA ARG A 471 13.38 7.15 21.93
C ARG A 471 14.52 7.00 22.93
N VAL A 472 14.31 6.23 24.01
CA VAL A 472 15.37 5.95 24.99
C VAL A 472 16.53 5.16 24.39
N GLN A 473 16.28 4.23 23.46
CA GLN A 473 17.35 3.45 22.84
C GLN A 473 18.21 4.29 21.91
N ALA A 474 17.63 5.28 21.24
CA ALA A 474 18.41 6.22 20.43
C ALA A 474 19.39 7.04 21.31
N LEU A 475 18.94 7.52 22.47
CA LEU A 475 19.78 8.26 23.42
C LEU A 475 20.86 7.38 24.05
N VAL A 476 20.50 6.16 24.48
CA VAL A 476 21.46 5.17 24.99
C VAL A 476 22.53 4.86 23.93
N SER A 477 22.12 4.70 22.67
CA SER A 477 23.04 4.47 21.56
C SER A 477 24.05 5.60 21.40
N LEU A 478 23.59 6.85 21.38
CA LEU A 478 24.46 8.00 21.19
C LEU A 478 25.41 8.17 22.39
N ALA A 479 24.92 8.04 23.62
CA ALA A 479 25.74 8.12 24.81
C ALA A 479 26.82 7.03 24.85
N ASN A 480 26.48 5.78 24.57
CA ASN A 480 27.43 4.68 24.58
C ASN A 480 28.47 4.79 23.46
N GLY A 481 28.02 5.07 22.23
CA GLY A 481 28.92 5.18 21.08
C GLY A 481 29.94 6.32 21.23
N LEU A 482 29.49 7.45 21.78
CA LEU A 482 30.35 8.61 22.10
C LEU A 482 31.14 8.45 23.41
N GLY A 483 30.86 7.42 24.22
CA GLY A 483 31.54 7.20 25.50
C GLY A 483 31.21 8.26 26.56
N LEU A 484 29.98 8.78 26.56
CA LEU A 484 29.55 9.82 27.48
C LEU A 484 29.30 9.25 28.87
N THR A 485 29.70 10.01 29.88
CA THR A 485 29.45 9.73 31.29
C THR A 485 28.78 10.92 31.96
N ALA A 486 28.07 10.65 33.06
CA ALA A 486 27.56 11.65 33.99
C ALA A 486 27.90 11.24 35.41
N ASP A 487 28.45 12.17 36.19
CA ASP A 487 28.84 11.94 37.58
C ASP A 487 27.64 11.96 38.53
N ASN A 488 26.52 12.55 38.10
CA ASN A 488 25.30 12.70 38.89
C ASN A 488 24.05 12.25 38.12
N GLN A 489 23.49 11.10 38.51
CA GLN A 489 22.26 10.58 37.91
C GLN A 489 20.99 11.31 38.40
N ASN A 490 21.08 12.13 39.46
CA ASN A 490 19.95 12.94 39.92
C ASN A 490 19.53 13.98 38.88
N ILE A 491 20.36 14.26 37.86
CA ILE A 491 19.98 15.08 36.70
C ILE A 491 18.68 14.59 36.03
N LEU A 492 18.36 13.30 36.15
CA LEU A 492 17.13 12.72 35.60
C LEU A 492 15.87 13.17 36.34
N SER A 493 15.97 13.68 37.57
CA SER A 493 14.81 14.23 38.30
C SER A 493 14.23 15.47 37.62
N PHE A 494 14.93 16.03 36.63
CA PHE A 494 14.41 17.05 35.73
C PHE A 494 13.19 16.55 34.94
N TYR A 495 13.13 15.25 34.61
CA TYR A 495 12.05 14.67 33.83
C TYR A 495 10.88 14.24 34.73
N THR A 496 9.66 14.67 34.38
CA THR A 496 8.43 14.29 35.11
C THR A 496 8.10 12.81 34.95
N ASP A 497 8.60 12.19 33.88
CA ASP A 497 8.41 10.79 33.53
C ASP A 497 9.68 9.95 33.74
N ALA A 498 10.63 10.41 34.56
CA ALA A 498 11.88 9.71 34.85
C ALA A 498 11.69 8.26 35.32
N ALA A 499 10.59 7.98 36.03
CA ALA A 499 10.24 6.64 36.49
C ALA A 499 10.00 5.63 35.35
N GLN A 500 9.72 6.09 34.12
CA GLN A 500 9.54 5.24 32.95
C GLN A 500 10.86 4.86 32.27
N ILE A 501 11.98 5.45 32.67
CA ILE A 501 13.31 5.16 32.12
C ILE A 501 13.72 3.75 32.56
N PRO A 502 13.96 2.81 31.64
CA PRO A 502 14.42 1.47 32.00
C PRO A 502 15.73 1.51 32.76
N LYS A 503 15.94 0.60 33.72
CA LYS A 503 17.15 0.56 34.57
C LYS A 503 18.46 0.57 33.77
N TYR A 504 18.52 -0.15 32.65
CA TYR A 504 19.70 -0.20 31.78
C TYR A 504 20.01 1.15 31.11
N ALA A 505 19.02 2.04 31.00
CA ALA A 505 19.13 3.32 30.32
C ALA A 505 19.43 4.49 31.26
N ILE A 506 19.36 4.30 32.58
CA ILE A 506 19.53 5.38 33.56
C ILE A 506 20.86 6.13 33.35
N ALA A 507 21.99 5.43 33.41
CA ALA A 507 23.30 6.08 33.28
C ALA A 507 23.55 6.70 31.89
N PRO A 508 23.26 6.01 30.75
CA PRO A 508 23.44 6.61 29.43
C PRO A 508 22.52 7.81 29.18
N VAL A 509 21.27 7.77 29.65
CA VAL A 509 20.34 8.90 29.51
C VAL A 509 20.82 10.07 30.36
N ALA A 510 21.26 9.83 31.60
CA ALA A 510 21.83 10.89 32.44
C ALA A 510 23.04 11.56 31.76
N ALA A 511 23.91 10.76 31.13
CA ALA A 511 25.03 11.25 30.35
C ALA A 511 24.58 12.07 29.13
N ALA A 512 23.62 11.59 28.35
CA ALA A 512 23.06 12.32 27.22
C ALA A 512 22.41 13.65 27.65
N THR A 513 21.72 13.68 28.78
CA THR A 513 21.13 14.89 29.38
C THR A 513 22.21 15.86 29.81
N ALA A 514 23.22 15.41 30.58
CA ALA A 514 24.31 16.24 31.06
C ALA A 514 25.13 16.86 29.91
N ARG A 515 25.24 16.13 28.79
CA ARG A 515 25.95 16.55 27.58
C ARG A 515 25.06 17.30 26.58
N GLN A 516 23.84 17.66 26.97
CA GLN A 516 22.89 18.45 26.18
C GLN A 516 22.54 17.81 24.82
N ILE A 517 22.51 16.47 24.75
CA ILE A 517 22.08 15.73 23.55
C ILE A 517 20.55 15.70 23.42
N VAL A 518 19.85 15.79 24.56
CA VAL A 518 18.40 15.60 24.60
C VAL A 518 17.66 16.89 24.18
N ILE A 519 16.83 16.77 23.14
CA ILE A 519 15.84 17.76 22.72
C ILE A 519 14.43 17.20 22.98
N ASN A 520 13.63 17.86 23.79
CA ASN A 520 12.28 17.43 24.16
C ASN A 520 11.23 18.44 23.65
N TYR A 521 10.49 18.03 22.61
CA TYR A 521 9.39 18.80 22.03
C TYR A 521 8.05 18.11 22.28
N PRO A 522 6.97 18.85 22.60
CA PRO A 522 6.95 20.29 22.91
C PRO A 522 7.35 20.59 24.37
N THR A 523 7.36 19.57 25.24
CA THR A 523 7.52 19.73 26.69
C THR A 523 8.91 19.29 27.13
N VAL A 524 9.77 20.25 27.48
CA VAL A 524 11.18 20.00 27.81
C VAL A 524 11.37 18.99 28.96
N LYS A 525 10.43 18.95 29.91
CA LYS A 525 10.46 18.04 31.08
C LYS A 525 9.89 16.63 30.82
N GLN A 526 9.46 16.30 29.60
CA GLN A 526 8.95 14.97 29.26
C GLN A 526 9.88 14.26 28.29
N LEU A 527 10.49 13.15 28.72
CA LEU A 527 11.41 12.38 27.90
C LEU A 527 10.68 11.44 26.92
N ASN A 528 9.54 10.90 27.32
CA ASN A 528 8.77 9.86 26.62
C ASN A 528 9.62 8.63 26.23
N PRO A 529 10.29 7.97 27.19
CA PRO A 529 11.39 7.05 26.90
C PRO A 529 10.97 5.82 26.08
N ASN A 530 9.75 5.32 26.30
CA ASN A 530 9.26 4.08 25.69
C ASN A 530 8.47 4.30 24.39
N ARG A 531 8.28 5.56 23.96
CA ARG A 531 7.65 5.87 22.67
C ARG A 531 8.68 5.70 21.55
N GLU A 532 8.21 5.33 20.38
CA GLU A 532 9.02 5.31 19.16
C GLU A 532 9.56 6.71 18.82
N ALA A 533 10.82 6.77 18.39
CA ALA A 533 11.51 7.99 18.01
C ALA A 533 11.12 8.42 16.61
N THR A 534 10.74 9.69 16.43
CA THR A 534 10.43 10.23 15.10
C THR A 534 11.68 10.64 14.33
N ARG A 535 11.55 10.81 13.02
CA ARG A 535 12.63 11.30 12.15
C ARG A 535 13.17 12.67 12.58
N ALA A 536 12.31 13.59 12.99
CA ALA A 536 12.72 14.90 13.51
C ALA A 536 13.52 14.77 14.81
N GLU A 537 13.15 13.84 15.68
CA GLU A 537 13.83 13.61 16.95
C GLU A 537 15.20 12.97 16.77
N ILE A 538 15.29 11.97 15.88
CA ILE A 538 16.57 11.39 15.51
C ILE A 538 17.48 12.45 14.89
N ALA A 539 16.96 13.31 14.00
CA ALA A 539 17.73 14.40 13.43
C ALA A 539 18.27 15.36 14.52
N ALA A 540 17.41 15.77 15.46
CA ALA A 540 17.82 16.65 16.56
C ALA A 540 18.88 16.00 17.47
N PHE A 541 18.69 14.74 17.87
CA PHE A 541 19.64 14.03 18.73
C PHE A 541 20.99 13.80 18.07
N VAL A 542 21.00 13.39 16.80
CA VAL A 542 22.23 13.15 16.04
C VAL A 542 22.96 14.46 15.78
N TYR A 543 22.25 15.55 15.50
CA TYR A 543 22.87 16.85 15.37
C TYR A 543 23.51 17.30 16.69
N GLN A 544 22.82 17.15 17.82
CA GLN A 544 23.41 17.49 19.11
C GLN A 544 24.60 16.60 19.47
N ALA A 545 24.60 15.32 19.07
CA ALA A 545 25.76 14.45 19.17
C ALA A 545 26.95 14.98 18.34
N LEU A 546 26.71 15.50 17.13
CA LEU A 546 27.76 16.14 16.33
C LEU A 546 28.27 17.44 16.97
N ALA A 547 27.38 18.27 17.49
CA ALA A 547 27.75 19.50 18.17
C ALA A 547 28.56 19.22 19.44
N ASN A 548 28.15 18.23 20.22
CA ASN A 548 28.86 17.76 21.40
C ASN A 548 30.27 17.23 21.07
N ALA A 549 30.42 16.57 19.91
CA ALA A 549 31.71 16.10 19.41
C ALA A 549 32.56 17.20 18.73
N GLY A 550 32.13 18.47 18.73
CA GLY A 550 32.84 19.57 18.07
C GLY A 550 32.79 19.52 16.54
N ARG A 551 31.88 18.72 15.96
CA ARG A 551 31.75 18.49 14.51
C ARG A 551 30.63 19.31 13.86
N ALA A 552 29.87 20.06 14.66
CA ALA A 552 28.83 20.97 14.19
C ALA A 552 28.70 22.16 15.15
N PRO A 553 28.28 23.35 14.66
CA PRO A 553 27.96 24.47 15.54
C PRO A 553 26.71 24.17 16.39
N ALA A 554 26.59 24.82 17.54
CA ALA A 554 25.38 24.69 18.36
C ALA A 554 24.20 25.41 17.69
N ILE A 555 23.04 24.75 17.64
CA ILE A 555 21.78 25.37 17.21
C ILE A 555 20.98 25.77 18.48
N PRO A 556 20.67 27.07 18.65
CA PRO A 556 19.79 27.51 19.72
C PRO A 556 18.40 26.87 19.60
N SER A 557 17.90 26.28 20.68
CA SER A 557 16.56 25.70 20.71
C SER A 557 15.94 25.87 22.09
N PRO A 558 14.67 26.31 22.19
CA PRO A 558 13.95 26.34 23.45
C PRO A 558 13.61 24.93 23.97
N TYR A 559 13.74 23.91 23.11
CA TYR A 559 13.45 22.51 23.42
C TYR A 559 14.70 21.74 23.88
N LEU A 560 15.86 22.41 23.94
CA LEU A 560 17.10 21.84 24.46
C LEU A 560 16.98 21.65 25.97
N VAL A 561 17.18 20.41 26.42
CA VAL A 561 17.20 20.11 27.85
C VAL A 561 18.50 20.65 28.44
N LYS A 562 18.36 21.68 29.28
CA LYS A 562 19.43 22.24 30.10
C LYS A 562 19.03 22.05 31.55
N VAL A 563 19.75 21.19 32.26
CA VAL A 563 19.56 21.02 33.71
C VAL A 563 20.55 21.96 34.41
N PRO A 564 20.09 22.86 35.29
CA PRO A 564 20.93 23.84 35.99
C PRO A 564 22.03 23.22 36.85
#